data_AF-Q19T96-F1
#
_entry.id   AF-Q19T96-F1
#
_cell.length_a   1.000
_cell.length_b   1.000
_cell.length_c   1.000
_cell.angle_alpha   90.00
_cell.angle_beta   90.00
_cell.angle_gamma   90.00
#
_symmetry.space_group_name_H-M   'P 1'
#
loop_
_entity.id
_entity.type
_entity.pdbx_description
1 polymer ?
#
loop_
_entity_poly.entity_id
_entity_poly.type
_entity_poly.pdbx_seq_one_letter_code
_entity_poly.pdbx_strand_id
1 'polypeptide(L)'
;IEPEVGELDDAYLYSVDDLHEVVAENLKSRQGAAQAAEEMVAIGADDFMVRLRELAAVDVLKAYRQQGERLRDEELLKAQRLLANGGNAEDILMQLARGLTNKLLHAPSVQLKKLTAEG
;
A
#
# COMPACT_ATOMS: atom_id res chain seq x y z
N ILE A 1 0.26 -37.29 50.10
CA ILE A 1 0.87 -36.77 51.34
C ILE A 1 -0.19 -36.94 52.41
N GLU A 2 0.17 -37.48 53.58
CA GLU A 2 -0.76 -37.71 54.69
C GLU A 2 -1.38 -36.37 55.15
N PRO A 3 -2.69 -36.32 55.45
CA PRO A 3 -3.41 -35.07 55.71
C PRO A 3 -3.03 -34.36 57.03
N GLU A 4 -2.24 -35.01 57.89
CA GLU A 4 -1.84 -34.50 59.22
C GLU A 4 -0.79 -33.37 59.17
N VAL A 5 -0.27 -33.02 57.98
CA VAL A 5 0.74 -31.95 57.80
C VAL A 5 0.11 -30.54 57.74
N GLY A 6 -1.23 -30.44 57.73
CA GLY A 6 -1.96 -29.16 57.68
C GLY A 6 -2.08 -28.39 59.00
N GLU A 7 -1.63 -28.96 60.14
CA GLU A 7 -1.72 -28.31 61.46
C GLU A 7 -0.51 -27.44 61.84
N LEU A 8 0.46 -27.25 60.94
CA LEU A 8 1.60 -26.35 61.16
C LEU A 8 1.27 -24.97 60.58
N ASP A 9 1.35 -23.93 61.43
CA ASP A 9 0.98 -22.51 61.18
C ASP A 9 1.63 -21.86 59.92
N ASP A 10 2.50 -22.56 59.18
CA ASP A 10 3.22 -22.07 58.01
C ASP A 10 3.27 -23.07 56.83
N ALA A 11 2.40 -24.09 56.80
CA ALA A 11 2.39 -25.11 55.75
C ALA A 11 1.21 -24.92 54.76
N TYR A 12 1.50 -24.33 53.59
CA TYR A 12 0.54 -24.29 52.47
C TYR A 12 0.60 -25.60 51.68
N LEU A 13 -0.39 -26.47 51.90
CA LEU A 13 -0.52 -27.74 51.19
C LEU A 13 -1.23 -27.50 49.84
N TYR A 14 -0.48 -27.53 48.73
CA TYR A 14 -1.06 -27.55 47.39
C TYR A 14 -1.20 -28.99 46.89
N SER A 15 -2.40 -29.36 46.49
CA SER A 15 -2.74 -30.64 45.87
C SER A 15 -2.49 -30.62 44.36
N VAL A 16 -2.52 -31.80 43.73
CA VAL A 16 -2.41 -31.91 42.26
C VAL A 16 -3.58 -31.19 41.56
N ASP A 17 -4.74 -31.10 42.22
CA ASP A 17 -5.91 -30.38 41.69
C ASP A 17 -5.69 -28.86 41.69
N ASP A 18 -4.98 -28.30 42.67
CA ASP A 18 -4.64 -26.87 42.72
C ASP A 18 -3.69 -26.48 41.56
N LEU A 19 -2.82 -27.40 41.12
CA LEU A 19 -1.95 -27.20 39.96
C LEU A 19 -2.73 -27.22 38.64
N HIS A 20 -3.81 -28.01 38.53
CA HIS A 20 -4.65 -28.03 37.33
C HIS A 20 -5.36 -26.68 37.13
N GLU A 21 -5.79 -26.02 38.21
CA GLU A 21 -6.46 -24.72 38.14
C GLU A 21 -5.51 -23.62 37.62
N VAL A 22 -4.27 -23.59 38.13
CA VAL A 22 -3.23 -22.66 37.66
C VAL A 22 -2.85 -22.93 36.20
N VAL A 23 -2.77 -24.19 35.78
CA VAL A 23 -2.46 -24.54 34.39
C VAL A 23 -3.60 -24.13 33.45
N ALA A 24 -4.85 -24.31 33.85
CA ALA A 24 -6.02 -23.89 33.07
C ALA A 24 -6.08 -22.35 32.94
N GLU A 25 -5.77 -21.62 34.01
CA GLU A 25 -5.70 -20.16 33.99
C GLU A 25 -4.56 -19.67 33.08
N ASN A 26 -3.38 -20.27 33.16
CA ASN A 26 -2.25 -19.97 32.27
C ASN A 26 -2.58 -20.24 30.80
N LEU A 27 -3.29 -21.33 30.51
CA LEU A 27 -3.71 -21.66 29.15
C LEU A 27 -4.68 -20.60 28.60
N LYS A 28 -5.67 -20.19 29.40
CA LYS A 28 -6.62 -19.13 29.03
C LYS A 28 -5.92 -17.79 28.83
N SER A 29 -4.97 -17.44 29.70
CA SER A 29 -4.16 -16.23 29.58
C SER A 29 -3.32 -16.23 28.30
N ARG A 30 -2.68 -17.36 27.97
CA ARG A 30 -1.93 -17.54 26.72
C ARG A 30 -2.82 -17.43 25.48
N GLN A 31 -4.02 -17.99 25.53
CA GLN A 31 -4.99 -17.86 24.43
C GLN A 31 -5.41 -16.40 24.22
N GLY A 32 -5.71 -15.67 25.31
CA GLY A 32 -6.04 -14.24 25.23
C GLY A 32 -4.88 -13.39 24.69
N ALA A 33 -3.65 -13.67 25.13
CA ALA A 33 -2.46 -13.01 24.62
C ALA A 33 -2.20 -13.31 23.13
N ALA A 34 -2.42 -14.55 22.69
CA ALA A 34 -2.30 -14.93 21.29
C ALA A 34 -3.35 -14.20 20.43
N GLN A 35 -4.59 -14.13 20.89
CA GLN A 35 -5.65 -13.42 20.18
C GLN A 35 -5.36 -11.91 20.06
N ALA A 36 -4.87 -11.29 21.15
CA ALA A 36 -4.44 -9.90 21.11
C ALA A 36 -3.28 -9.67 20.13
N ALA A 37 -2.34 -10.62 20.06
CA ALA A 37 -1.24 -10.55 19.10
C ALA A 37 -1.74 -10.68 17.65
N GLU A 38 -2.68 -11.59 17.37
CA GLU A 38 -3.30 -11.71 16.05
C GLU A 38 -4.00 -10.43 15.62
N GLU A 39 -4.73 -9.78 16.54
CA GLU A 39 -5.40 -8.51 16.27
C GLU A 39 -4.41 -7.38 15.97
N MET A 40 -3.31 -7.28 16.74
CA MET A 40 -2.22 -6.34 16.47
C MET A 40 -1.58 -6.58 15.10
N VAL A 41 -1.36 -7.84 14.73
CA VAL A 41 -0.79 -8.20 13.41
C VAL A 41 -1.77 -7.83 12.29
N ALA A 42 -3.06 -8.09 12.45
CA ALA A 42 -4.08 -7.75 11.46
C ALA A 42 -4.13 -6.24 11.20
N ILE A 43 -4.15 -5.42 12.26
CA ILE A 43 -4.10 -3.95 12.15
C ILE A 43 -2.80 -3.51 11.44
N GLY A 44 -1.66 -4.05 11.85
CA GLY A 44 -0.37 -3.73 11.24
C GLY A 44 -0.29 -4.11 9.76
N ALA A 45 -0.92 -5.23 9.36
CA ALA A 45 -1.01 -5.66 7.98
C ALA A 45 -1.88 -4.72 7.14
N ASP A 46 -3.03 -4.28 7.66
CA ASP A 46 -3.89 -3.31 6.98
C ASP A 46 -3.19 -1.97 6.78
N ASP A 47 -2.53 -1.44 7.83
CA ASP A 47 -1.75 -0.21 7.75
C ASP A 47 -0.58 -0.31 6.76
N PHE A 48 0.06 -1.48 6.69
CA PHE A 48 1.10 -1.74 5.69
C PHE A 48 0.53 -1.74 4.27
N MET A 49 -0.62 -2.37 4.05
CA MET A 49 -1.27 -2.40 2.74
C MET A 49 -1.73 -1.01 2.28
N VAL A 50 -2.20 -0.15 3.20
CA VAL A 50 -2.50 1.26 2.90
C VAL A 50 -1.24 1.99 2.43
N ARG A 51 -0.15 1.93 3.20
CA ARG A 51 1.12 2.56 2.83
C ARG A 51 1.69 2.05 1.51
N LEU A 52 1.53 0.75 1.23
CA LEU A 52 1.96 0.17 -0.04
C LEU A 52 1.20 0.75 -1.24
N ARG A 53 -0.12 0.97 -1.10
CA ARG A 53 -0.93 1.63 -2.14
C ARG A 53 -0.52 3.09 -2.36
N GLU A 54 -0.20 3.82 -1.30
CA GLU A 54 0.29 5.20 -1.38
C GLU A 54 1.61 5.29 -2.15
N LEU A 55 2.56 4.40 -1.86
CA LEU A 55 3.84 4.33 -2.58
C LEU A 55 3.64 4.03 -4.08
N ALA A 56 2.76 3.07 -4.40
CA ALA A 56 2.43 2.75 -5.78
C ALA A 56 1.85 3.96 -6.53
N ALA A 57 1.01 4.77 -5.88
CA ALA A 57 0.44 5.98 -6.48
C ALA A 57 1.51 7.03 -6.81
N VAL A 58 2.52 7.19 -5.94
CA VAL A 58 3.65 8.12 -6.18
C VAL A 58 4.47 7.68 -7.39
N ASP A 59 4.81 6.39 -7.50
CA ASP A 59 5.58 5.86 -8.62
C ASP A 59 4.81 5.97 -9.94
N VAL A 60 3.51 5.68 -9.93
CA VAL A 60 2.64 5.86 -11.10
C VAL A 60 2.61 7.33 -11.54
N LEU A 61 2.47 8.27 -10.60
CA LEU A 61 2.48 9.70 -10.90
C LEU A 61 3.82 10.14 -11.50
N LYS A 62 4.93 9.64 -10.94
CA LYS A 62 6.28 9.93 -11.44
C LYS A 62 6.47 9.39 -12.86
N ALA A 63 6.06 8.16 -13.13
CA ALA A 63 6.11 7.55 -14.45
C ALA A 63 5.26 8.32 -15.47
N TYR A 64 4.07 8.77 -15.08
CA TYR A 64 3.19 9.58 -15.93
C TYR A 64 3.82 10.94 -16.27
N ARG A 65 4.39 11.64 -15.29
CA ARG A 65 5.11 12.90 -15.54
C ARG A 65 6.29 12.71 -16.50
N GLN A 66 7.11 11.69 -16.27
CA GLN A 66 8.24 11.38 -17.16
C GLN A 66 7.78 11.06 -18.58
N GLN A 67 6.65 10.36 -18.75
CA GLN A 67 6.08 10.13 -20.06
C GLN A 67 5.65 11.43 -20.74
N GLY A 68 5.01 12.35 -20.00
CA GLY A 68 4.64 13.67 -20.52
C GLY A 68 5.84 14.50 -20.98
N GLU A 69 6.93 14.48 -20.21
CA GLU A 69 8.17 15.17 -20.59
C GLU A 69 8.81 14.57 -21.85
N ARG A 70 8.86 13.24 -21.97
CA ARG A 70 9.34 12.58 -23.20
C ARG A 70 8.54 13.00 -24.43
N LEU A 71 7.21 13.05 -24.31
CA LEU A 71 6.33 13.48 -25.40
C LEU A 71 6.56 14.94 -25.79
N ARG A 72 6.74 15.83 -24.79
CA ARG A 72 7.10 17.24 -25.01
C ARG A 72 8.39 17.34 -25.81
N ASP A 73 9.44 16.65 -25.36
CA ASP A 73 10.77 16.76 -25.96
C ASP A 73 10.79 16.22 -27.40
N GLU A 74 10.07 15.13 -27.66
CA GLU A 74 9.90 14.58 -29.02
C GLU A 74 9.20 15.56 -29.98
N GLU A 75 8.09 16.17 -29.54
CA GLU A 75 7.34 17.10 -30.39
C GLU A 75 8.11 18.41 -30.57
N LEU A 76 8.81 18.87 -29.54
CA LEU A 76 9.69 20.04 -29.62
C LEU A 76 10.83 19.82 -30.62
N LEU A 77 11.49 18.66 -30.58
CA LEU A 77 12.54 18.30 -31.54
C LEU A 77 12.02 18.29 -32.98
N LYS A 78 10.80 17.79 -33.21
CA LYS A 78 10.17 17.85 -34.54
C LYS A 78 9.92 19.27 -34.99
N ALA A 79 9.35 20.11 -34.12
CA ALA A 79 9.10 21.52 -34.42
C ALA A 79 10.40 22.28 -34.74
N GLN A 80 11.46 22.06 -33.95
CA GLN A 80 12.78 22.65 -34.19
C GLN A 80 13.36 22.26 -35.55
N ARG A 81 13.21 20.99 -35.96
CA ARG A 81 13.65 20.54 -37.30
C ARG A 81 12.86 21.21 -38.41
N LEU A 82 11.55 21.36 -38.27
CA LEU A 82 10.71 22.03 -39.26
C LEU A 82 11.06 23.52 -39.38
N LEU A 83 11.34 24.18 -38.25
CA LEU A 83 11.79 25.58 -38.22
C LEU A 83 13.16 25.74 -38.90
N ALA A 84 14.11 24.85 -38.58
CA ALA A 84 15.44 24.85 -39.18
C ALA A 84 15.39 24.62 -40.71
N ASN A 85 14.38 23.89 -41.19
CA ASN A 85 14.13 23.67 -42.61
C ASN A 85 13.36 24.83 -43.28
N GLY A 86 13.14 25.94 -42.60
CA GLY A 86 12.51 27.15 -43.14
C GLY A 86 10.97 27.10 -43.19
N GLY A 87 10.33 26.19 -42.46
CA GLY A 87 8.87 26.16 -42.38
C GLY A 87 8.29 27.39 -41.65
N ASN A 88 7.01 27.68 -41.92
CA ASN A 88 6.31 28.79 -41.27
C ASN A 88 6.19 28.53 -39.75
N ALA A 89 6.70 29.47 -38.95
CA ALA A 89 6.75 29.32 -37.50
C ALA A 89 5.37 29.22 -36.84
N GLU A 90 4.39 29.96 -37.33
CA GLU A 90 3.04 29.99 -36.76
C GLU A 90 2.33 28.64 -36.97
N ASP A 91 2.45 28.07 -38.16
CA ASP A 91 1.90 26.75 -38.49
C ASP A 91 2.58 25.64 -37.67
N ILE A 92 3.90 25.70 -37.53
CA ILE A 92 4.68 24.71 -36.76
C ILE A 92 4.32 24.77 -35.27
N LEU A 93 4.16 25.96 -34.70
CA LEU A 93 3.76 26.12 -33.29
C LEU A 93 2.32 25.63 -33.07
N MET A 94 1.39 25.90 -33.99
CA MET A 94 0.05 25.32 -33.94
C MET A 94 0.07 23.79 -34.03
N GLN A 95 0.92 23.23 -34.90
CA GLN A 95 1.08 21.79 -35.04
C GLN A 95 1.65 21.16 -33.77
N LEU A 96 2.69 21.76 -33.17
CA LEU A 96 3.27 21.36 -31.89
C LEU A 96 2.21 21.34 -30.78
N ALA A 97 1.47 22.44 -30.63
CA ALA A 97 0.46 22.58 -29.59
C ALA A 97 -0.64 21.50 -29.72
N ARG A 98 -1.15 21.28 -30.94
CA ARG A 98 -2.17 20.26 -31.21
C ARG A 98 -1.62 18.85 -31.01
N GLY A 99 -0.44 18.56 -31.54
CA GLY A 99 0.21 17.26 -31.46
C GLY A 99 0.49 16.85 -30.02
N LEU A 100 1.08 17.74 -29.24
CA LEU A 100 1.37 17.50 -27.83
C LEU A 100 0.08 17.28 -27.02
N THR A 101 -0.92 18.15 -27.20
CA THR A 101 -2.21 18.04 -26.48
C THR A 101 -2.89 16.71 -26.78
N ASN A 102 -2.98 16.31 -28.06
CA ASN A 102 -3.61 15.05 -28.44
C ASN A 102 -2.90 13.84 -27.84
N LYS A 103 -1.56 13.83 -27.84
CA LYS A 103 -0.79 12.71 -27.27
C LYS A 103 -0.91 12.62 -25.75
N LEU A 104 -0.93 13.75 -25.05
CA LEU A 104 -1.12 13.79 -23.60
C LEU A 104 -2.52 13.33 -23.18
N LEU A 105 -3.54 13.68 -23.96
CA LEU A 105 -4.94 13.31 -23.66
C LEU A 105 -5.29 11.88 -24.06
N HIS A 106 -4.61 11.28 -25.05
CA HIS A 106 -4.94 9.95 -25.53
C HIS A 106 -4.89 8.88 -24.42
N ALA A 107 -3.83 8.83 -23.61
CA ALA A 107 -3.68 7.81 -22.57
C ALA A 107 -4.76 7.93 -21.45
N PRO A 108 -4.98 9.11 -20.83
CA PRO A 108 -6.05 9.29 -19.86
C PRO A 108 -7.44 9.01 -20.44
N SER A 109 -7.74 9.47 -21.66
CA SER A 109 -9.05 9.27 -22.28
C SER A 109 -9.37 7.79 -22.57
N VAL A 110 -8.37 7.00 -22.96
CA VAL A 110 -8.53 5.55 -23.15
C VAL A 110 -8.74 4.83 -21.82
N GLN A 111 -7.97 5.20 -20.79
CA GLN A 111 -8.10 4.62 -19.45
C GLN A 111 -9.49 4.91 -18.85
N LEU A 112 -9.98 6.15 -18.99
CA LEU A 112 -11.29 6.56 -18.49
C LEU A 112 -12.43 5.77 -19.18
N LYS A 113 -12.33 5.59 -20.51
CA LYS A 113 -13.31 4.79 -21.28
C LYS A 113 -13.36 3.32 -20.83
N LYS A 114 -12.20 2.71 -20.53
CA LYS A 114 -12.16 1.33 -20.02
C LYS A 114 -12.85 1.21 -18.66
N LEU A 115 -12.56 2.14 -17.74
CA LEU A 115 -13.17 2.16 -16.41
C LEU A 115 -14.69 2.35 -16.47
N THR A 116 -15.21 3.12 -17.43
CA THR A 116 -16.67 3.29 -17.64
C THR A 116 -17.34 2.15 -18.38
N ALA A 117 -16.58 1.27 -19.04
CA ALA A 117 -17.12 0.12 -19.79
C ALA A 117 -17.10 -1.19 -18.98
N GLU A 118 -16.29 -1.23 -17.91
CA GLU A 118 -16.18 -2.35 -16.98
C GLU A 118 -17.00 -2.16 -15.69
N GLY A 119 -17.80 -1.09 -15.59
CA GLY A 119 -18.77 -0.82 -14.52
C GLY A 119 -20.20 -0.91 -15.02
#